data_AF-A0A372G0D4-F1
#
_entry.id   AF-A0A372G0D4-F1
#
_cell.length_a   1.000
_cell.length_b   1.000
_cell.length_c   1.000
_cell.angle_alpha   90.00
_cell.angle_beta   90.00
_cell.angle_gamma   90.00
#
_symmetry.space_group_name_H-M   'P 1'
#
loop_
_entity.id
_entity.type
_entity.pdbx_description
1 polymer ?
#
loop_
_entity_poly.entity_id
_entity_poly.type
_entity_poly.pdbx_seq_one_letter_code
_entity_poly.pdbx_strand_id
1 'polypeptide(L)'
;MCQSSQGADLHRDRPDDVTDPLLWRLGLDIADAHAPAEDGGCAHLLCAGQEWPCAPWQQAQRALSLARGGSADAPQAPARQTGWSTSPALPSRATEHGRRDSAA
;
A
#
# COMPACT_ATOMS: atom_id res chain seq x y z
N MET A 1 -25.19 2.72 -21.44
CA MET A 1 -24.74 4.03 -20.92
C MET A 1 -23.30 3.87 -20.49
N CYS A 2 -22.40 4.71 -21.00
CA CYS A 2 -20.96 4.50 -21.13
C CYS A 2 -20.19 4.55 -19.80
N GLN A 3 -19.52 3.45 -19.41
CA GLN A 3 -18.59 3.38 -18.27
C GLN A 3 -17.11 3.43 -18.71
N SER A 4 -16.84 3.62 -20.01
CA SER A 4 -15.48 3.60 -20.58
C SER A 4 -14.80 4.97 -20.63
N SER A 5 -15.48 6.04 -20.21
CA SER A 5 -14.97 7.42 -20.31
C SER A 5 -14.33 7.93 -19.01
N GLN A 6 -14.60 7.30 -17.86
CA GLN A 6 -14.05 7.76 -16.58
C GLN A 6 -12.53 7.52 -16.46
N GLY A 7 -11.96 6.52 -17.15
CA GLY A 7 -10.53 6.23 -17.08
C GLY A 7 -9.63 7.27 -17.74
N ALA A 8 -10.12 7.93 -18.80
CA ALA A 8 -9.34 8.91 -19.57
C ALA A 8 -9.36 10.31 -18.95
N ASP A 9 -10.45 10.69 -18.28
CA ASP A 9 -10.58 12.01 -17.66
C ASP A 9 -9.67 12.13 -16.42
N LEU A 10 -9.56 11.05 -15.63
CA LEU A 10 -8.63 10.95 -14.50
C LEU A 10 -7.16 10.83 -14.93
N HIS A 11 -6.91 10.47 -16.19
CA HIS A 11 -5.57 10.54 -16.78
C HIS A 11 -5.17 11.99 -17.13
N ARG A 12 -6.14 12.88 -17.39
CA ARG A 12 -5.92 14.29 -17.72
C ARG A 12 -5.56 15.14 -16.49
N ASP A 13 -6.06 14.78 -15.30
CA ASP A 13 -5.76 15.48 -14.04
C ASP A 13 -4.39 15.08 -13.44
N ARG A 14 -3.69 14.15 -14.10
CA ARG A 14 -2.41 13.63 -13.62
C ARG A 14 -1.25 14.54 -14.04
N PRO A 15 -0.35 14.92 -13.12
CA PRO A 15 0.92 15.57 -13.46
C PRO A 15 1.75 14.71 -14.41
N ASP A 16 2.42 15.31 -15.38
CA ASP A 16 3.21 14.60 -16.40
C ASP A 16 4.35 13.77 -15.78
N ASP A 17 4.87 14.22 -14.62
CA ASP A 17 5.95 13.57 -13.87
C ASP A 17 5.53 12.28 -13.13
N VAL A 18 4.24 11.88 -13.19
CA VAL A 18 3.76 10.65 -12.54
C VAL A 18 4.10 9.43 -13.40
N THR A 19 5.05 8.63 -12.92
CA THR A 19 5.51 7.39 -13.54
C THR A 19 4.57 6.21 -13.28
N ASP A 20 3.91 6.16 -12.13
CA ASP A 20 2.92 5.13 -11.78
C ASP A 20 1.52 5.72 -11.50
N PRO A 21 0.63 5.80 -12.50
CA PRO A 21 -0.68 6.42 -12.35
C PRO A 21 -1.64 5.67 -11.41
N LEU A 22 -1.50 4.35 -11.26
CA LEU A 22 -2.37 3.57 -10.39
C LEU A 22 -2.03 3.81 -8.92
N LEU A 23 -0.74 3.79 -8.58
CA LEU A 23 -0.24 4.10 -7.26
C LEU A 23 -0.50 5.56 -6.87
N TRP A 24 -0.37 6.49 -7.83
CA TRP A 24 -0.73 7.89 -7.63
C TRP A 24 -2.19 8.03 -7.19
N ARG A 25 -3.11 7.39 -7.92
CA ARG A 25 -4.54 7.49 -7.65
C ARG A 25 -4.93 6.84 -6.32
N LEU A 26 -4.37 5.65 -6.03
CA LEU A 26 -4.56 5.00 -4.74
C LEU A 26 -4.04 5.87 -3.58
N GLY A 27 -2.90 6.53 -3.75
CA GLY A 27 -2.35 7.46 -2.77
C GLY A 27 -3.29 8.63 -2.50
N LEU A 28 -3.93 9.19 -3.54
CA LEU A 28 -4.92 10.26 -3.39
C LEU A 28 -6.17 9.77 -2.65
N ASP A 29 -6.71 8.61 -3.02
CA ASP A 29 -7.91 8.05 -2.39
C ASP A 29 -7.70 7.80 -0.88
N ILE A 30 -6.51 7.29 -0.50
CA ILE A 30 -6.17 7.10 0.92
C ILE A 30 -5.95 8.44 1.63
N ALA A 31 -5.27 9.40 0.99
CA ALA A 31 -5.01 10.70 1.60
C ALA A 31 -6.31 11.49 1.87
N ASP A 32 -7.27 11.43 0.94
CA ASP A 32 -8.61 12.03 1.07
C ASP A 32 -9.39 11.40 2.24
N ALA A 33 -9.42 10.06 2.30
CA ALA A 33 -10.10 9.34 3.38
C ALA A 33 -9.50 9.62 4.78
N HIS A 34 -8.25 10.08 4.84
CA HIS A 34 -7.52 10.43 6.05
C HIS A 34 -7.18 11.93 6.13
N ALA A 35 -7.94 12.78 5.44
CA ALA A 35 -7.78 14.22 5.52
C ALA A 35 -7.89 14.72 6.98
N PRO A 36 -7.18 15.81 7.32
CA PRO A 36 -7.33 16.42 8.63
C PRO A 36 -8.77 16.89 8.83
N ALA A 37 -9.34 16.55 9.98
CA ALA A 37 -10.58 17.11 10.46
C ALA A 37 -10.38 18.54 10.97
N GLU A 38 -11.48 19.25 11.24
CA GLU A 38 -11.49 20.64 11.70
C GLU A 38 -10.68 20.85 13.00
N ASP A 39 -10.57 19.82 13.84
CA ASP A 39 -9.79 19.79 15.08
C ASP A 39 -8.30 19.48 14.87
N GLY A 40 -7.87 19.29 13.62
CA GLY A 40 -6.49 18.94 13.26
C GLY A 40 -6.14 17.45 13.44
N GLY A 41 -7.13 16.62 13.82
CA GLY A 41 -7.01 15.17 13.91
C GLY A 41 -7.28 14.46 12.58
N CYS A 42 -7.17 13.13 12.54
CA CYS A 42 -7.62 12.35 11.39
C CYS A 42 -9.14 12.12 11.46
N ALA A 43 -9.90 12.47 10.42
CA ALA A 43 -11.36 12.28 10.38
C ALA A 43 -11.79 10.80 10.36
N HIS A 44 -10.91 9.90 9.92
CA HIS A 44 -11.22 8.49 9.76
C HIS A 44 -11.43 7.76 11.10
N LEU A 45 -12.55 7.05 11.25
CA LEU A 45 -12.97 6.40 12.51
C LEU A 45 -11.97 5.36 13.04
N LEU A 46 -11.25 4.66 12.15
CA LEU A 46 -10.22 3.68 12.56
C LEU A 46 -8.96 4.36 13.16
N CYS A 47 -8.81 5.67 12.99
CA CYS A 47 -7.71 6.46 13.52
C CYS A 47 -8.12 7.34 14.72
N ALA A 48 -9.34 7.17 15.24
CA ALA A 48 -9.82 7.96 16.36
C ALA A 48 -8.84 7.90 17.56
N GLY A 49 -8.42 9.06 18.05
CA GLY A 49 -7.48 9.19 19.16
C GLY A 49 -6.00 8.91 18.81
N GLN A 50 -5.66 8.72 17.53
CA GLN A 50 -4.26 8.71 17.08
C GLN A 50 -3.76 10.13 16.81
N GLU A 51 -2.45 10.34 16.96
CA GLU A 51 -1.82 11.61 16.57
C GLU A 51 -1.87 11.80 15.05
N TRP A 52 -2.16 13.03 14.63
CA TRP A 52 -2.06 13.43 13.24
C TRP A 52 -0.65 13.99 12.96
N PRO A 53 0.02 13.61 11.85
CA PRO A 53 -0.49 12.77 10.76
C PRO A 53 -0.50 11.27 11.08
N CYS A 54 -1.65 10.63 10.87
CA CYS A 54 -1.82 9.20 11.14
C CYS A 54 -1.00 8.34 10.14
N ALA A 55 -0.66 7.10 10.55
CA ALA A 55 0.16 6.21 9.74
C ALA A 55 -0.36 5.97 8.30
N PRO A 56 -1.68 5.78 8.05
CA PRO A 56 -2.23 5.65 6.70
C PRO A 56 -1.97 6.88 5.83
N TRP A 57 -2.18 8.08 6.36
CA TRP A 57 -1.90 9.33 5.67
C TRP A 57 -0.41 9.45 5.30
N GLN A 58 0.48 9.10 6.23
CA GLN A 58 1.92 9.10 5.96
C GLN A 58 2.30 8.09 4.87
N GLN A 59 1.68 6.90 4.83
CA GLN A 59 1.92 5.94 3.74
C GLN A 59 1.41 6.47 2.40
N ALA A 60 0.27 7.16 2.38
CA ALA A 60 -0.26 7.78 1.17
C ALA A 60 0.73 8.81 0.59
N GLN A 61 1.31 9.68 1.43
CA GLN A 61 2.33 10.64 0.98
C GLN A 61 3.57 9.95 0.38
N ARG A 62 3.98 8.82 0.96
CA ARG A 62 5.08 8.01 0.39
C ARG A 62 4.71 7.38 -0.94
N ALA A 63 3.50 6.83 -1.06
CA ALA A 63 3.01 6.27 -2.33
C ALA A 63 2.95 7.33 -3.44
N LEU A 64 2.49 8.55 -3.11
CA LEU A 64 2.48 9.68 -4.04
C LEU A 64 3.88 10.08 -4.50
N SER A 65 4.86 10.06 -3.59
CA SER A 65 6.26 10.34 -3.90
C SER A 65 6.87 9.27 -4.82
N LEU A 66 6.62 7.99 -4.50
CA LEU A 66 7.06 6.85 -5.31
C LEU A 66 6.43 6.86 -6.70
N ALA A 67 5.15 7.20 -6.79
CA ALA A 67 4.41 7.28 -8.04
C ALA A 67 4.93 8.39 -8.98
N ARG A 68 5.66 9.37 -8.46
CA ARG A 68 6.36 10.41 -9.26
C ARG A 68 7.79 10.02 -9.65
N GLY A 69 8.23 8.80 -9.34
CA GLY A 69 9.62 8.39 -9.57
C GLY A 69 10.62 8.96 -8.57
N GLY A 70 10.14 9.60 -7.49
CA GLY A 70 11.00 9.96 -6.37
C GLY A 70 11.44 8.71 -5.62
N SER A 71 12.74 8.44 -5.55
CA SER A 71 13.27 7.56 -4.51
C SER A 71 12.79 8.11 -3.17
N ALA A 72 12.14 7.28 -2.36
CA ALA A 72 11.71 7.63 -1.01
C ALA A 72 12.94 7.85 -0.11
N ASP A 73 13.66 8.95 -0.33
CA ASP A 73 14.81 9.37 0.47
C ASP A 73 14.32 10.32 1.56
N ALA A 74 13.81 9.74 2.65
CA ALA A 74 13.67 10.39 3.95
C ALA A 74 13.56 9.31 5.06
N PRO A 75 14.15 9.55 6.24
CA PRO A 75 14.73 8.52 7.09
C PRO A 75 13.71 7.57 7.71
N GLN A 76 14.14 6.32 7.85
CA GLN A 76 13.42 5.25 8.50
C GLN A 76 13.02 5.62 9.94
N ALA A 77 11.72 5.77 10.19
CA ALA A 77 11.18 5.32 11.46
C ALA A 77 11.12 3.78 11.40
N PRO A 78 11.63 3.04 12.40
CA PRO A 78 11.69 1.60 12.33
C PRO A 78 10.28 1.05 12.15
N ALA A 79 10.11 0.36 11.03
CA ALA A 79 9.02 -0.53 10.77
C ALA A 79 8.80 -1.48 11.97
N ARG A 80 7.77 -1.23 12.78
CA ARG A 80 6.92 -2.37 13.21
C ARG A 80 5.94 -2.66 12.09
N GLN A 81 6.48 -3.17 10.99
CA GLN A 81 5.73 -3.93 10.01
C GLN A 81 5.43 -5.32 10.60
N THR A 82 4.71 -5.37 11.71
CA THR A 82 4.01 -6.60 12.13
C THR A 82 2.65 -6.58 11.43
N GLY A 83 2.59 -7.10 10.21
CA GLY A 83 1.27 -7.33 9.60
C GLY A 83 1.17 -7.67 8.11
N TRP A 84 2.20 -7.50 7.28
CA TRP A 84 2.03 -7.78 5.84
C TRP A 84 3.14 -8.58 5.15
N SER A 85 4.04 -9.17 5.93
CA SER A 85 4.84 -10.32 5.46
C SER A 85 4.30 -11.60 6.10
N THR A 86 3.23 -12.13 5.52
CA THR A 86 3.02 -13.57 5.53
C THR A 86 2.99 -14.01 4.08
N SER A 87 4.18 -14.10 3.48
CA SER A 87 4.40 -15.24 2.60
C SER A 87 4.12 -16.46 3.48
N PRO A 88 3.09 -17.29 3.23
CA PRO A 88 3.07 -18.58 3.89
C PRO A 88 4.34 -19.27 3.42
N ALA A 89 5.30 -19.43 4.33
CA ALA A 89 6.40 -20.36 4.13
C ALA A 89 5.72 -21.71 3.90
N LEU A 90 5.59 -22.10 2.62
CA LEU A 90 5.16 -23.42 2.24
C LEU A 90 6.03 -24.40 3.03
N PRO A 91 5.47 -25.34 3.80
CA PRO A 91 6.30 -26.32 4.48
C PRO A 91 7.05 -27.07 3.38
N SER A 92 8.37 -26.94 3.38
CA SER A 92 9.26 -27.78 2.60
C SER A 92 8.90 -29.22 2.92
N ARG A 93 8.23 -29.92 2.00
CA ARG A 93 8.03 -31.37 2.10
C ARG A 93 9.40 -32.04 1.97
N ALA A 94 10.10 -32.07 3.08
CA ALA A 94 11.25 -32.93 3.30
C ALA A 94 10.74 -34.39 3.27
N THR A 95 11.07 -35.07 2.18
CA THR A 95 11.51 -36.48 2.13
C THR A 95 10.95 -37.44 3.19
N GLU A 96 9.88 -38.18 2.85
CA GLU A 96 9.69 -39.57 3.31
C GLU A 96 8.59 -40.28 2.51
N HIS A 97 8.88 -40.77 1.30
CA HIS A 97 8.00 -41.72 0.61
C HIS A 97 8.81 -42.84 -0.10
N GLY A 98 10.02 -43.13 0.36
CA GLY A 98 10.95 -43.97 -0.41
C GLY A 98 11.81 -44.92 0.40
N ARG A 99 11.26 -45.62 1.40
CA ARG A 99 11.90 -46.85 1.91
C ARG A 99 10.91 -47.79 2.60
N ARG A 100 9.87 -48.18 1.88
CA ARG A 100 9.21 -49.46 2.14
C ARG A 100 9.02 -50.17 0.79
N ASP A 101 9.46 -51.43 0.79
CA ASP A 101 9.26 -52.48 -0.21
C ASP A 101 10.06 -52.41 -1.51
N SER A 102 11.04 -53.32 -1.62
CA SER A 102 11.24 -54.19 -2.79
C SER A 102 12.23 -55.33 -2.44
N ALA A 103 11.69 -56.57 -2.47
CA ALA A 103 12.24 -57.89 -2.80
C ALA A 103 13.77 -58.15 -2.76
N ALA A 104 14.29 -59.34 -2.43
CA ALA A 104 13.82 -60.71 -2.67
C ALA A 104 14.52 -61.68 -1.70
#